data_AF-A0A530LLZ8-F1
#
_entry.id   AF-A0A530LLZ8-F1
#
_cell.length_a   1.000
_cell.length_b   1.000
_cell.length_c   1.000
_cell.angle_alpha   90.00
_cell.angle_beta   90.00
_cell.angle_gamma   90.00
#
_symmetry.space_group_name_H-M   'P 1'
#
loop_
_entity.id
_entity.type
_entity.pdbx_description
1 polymer ?
#
loop_
_entity_poly.entity_id
_entity_poly.type
_entity_poly.pdbx_seq_one_letter_code
_entity_poly.pdbx_strand_id
1 'polypeptide(L)'
;VLAERALSRRVALTVPNFMFGLAVPAETDLISVYPRRFVAMHASRFGVVGVDAPFLLGHFKMNSIVPKVAMMDAGLAWLVRLLKRTGQSALAAPSG
;
A
#
# COMPACT_ATOMS: atom_id res chain seq x y z
N VAL A 1 -9.72 7.91 -10.26
CA VAL A 1 -10.61 7.50 -9.14
C VAL A 1 -11.50 8.63 -8.59
N LEU A 2 -10.98 9.68 -7.92
CA LEU A 2 -11.86 10.72 -7.33
C LEU A 2 -12.65 11.50 -8.40
N ALA A 3 -11.94 12.04 -9.40
CA ALA A 3 -12.54 12.83 -10.48
C ALA A 3 -13.56 12.02 -11.30
N GLU A 4 -13.28 10.73 -11.55
CA GLU A 4 -14.23 9.78 -12.19
C GLU A 4 -15.53 9.62 -11.41
N ARG A 5 -15.53 9.91 -10.10
CA ARG A 5 -16.71 9.86 -9.23
C ARG A 5 -17.30 11.24 -8.94
N ALA A 6 -16.88 12.28 -9.69
CA ALA A 6 -17.23 13.68 -9.45
C ALA A 6 -16.90 14.17 -8.02
N LEU A 7 -15.92 13.54 -7.36
CA LEU A 7 -15.43 13.95 -6.06
C LEU A 7 -14.17 14.80 -6.22
N SER A 8 -14.03 15.81 -5.37
CA SER A 8 -12.86 16.68 -5.30
C SER A 8 -12.18 16.58 -3.93
N ARG A 9 -10.92 17.01 -3.86
CA ARG A 9 -10.17 17.15 -2.61
C ARG A 9 -9.40 18.46 -2.64
N ARG A 10 -9.19 19.07 -1.49
CA ARG A 10 -8.25 20.17 -1.32
C ARG A 10 -6.89 19.59 -0.92
N VAL A 11 -5.88 19.75 -1.78
CA VAL A 11 -4.53 19.27 -1.47
C VAL A 11 -3.79 20.35 -0.69
N ALA A 12 -3.56 20.11 0.59
CA ALA A 12 -2.79 21.02 1.45
C ALA A 12 -1.28 20.77 1.36
N LEU A 13 -0.87 19.51 1.20
CA LEU A 13 0.54 19.10 1.17
C LEU A 13 0.73 17.89 0.26
N THR A 14 1.87 17.86 -0.43
CA THR A 14 2.39 16.68 -1.13
C THR A 14 3.67 16.22 -0.42
N VAL A 15 3.73 14.96 -0.02
CA VAL A 15 4.88 14.36 0.67
C VAL A 15 5.70 13.48 -0.27
N PRO A 16 7.01 13.32 -0.02
CA PRO A 16 7.87 12.54 -0.92
C PRO A 16 7.71 11.02 -0.76
N ASN A 17 7.18 10.54 0.38
CA ASN A 17 6.90 9.13 0.63
C ASN A 17 5.89 8.93 1.76
N PHE A 18 5.43 7.69 1.93
CA PHE A 18 4.37 7.36 2.89
C PHE A 18 4.78 7.52 4.36
N MET A 19 6.06 7.37 4.71
CA MET A 19 6.51 7.50 6.09
C MET A 19 6.39 8.95 6.58
N PHE A 20 6.83 9.92 5.77
CA PHE A 20 6.56 11.34 6.05
C PHE A 20 5.07 11.63 6.05
N GLY A 21 4.32 10.97 5.17
CA GLY A 21 2.87 11.11 5.11
C GLY A 21 2.16 10.79 6.43
N LEU A 22 2.59 9.77 7.19
CA LEU A 22 1.95 9.41 8.45
C LEU A 22 2.22 10.39 9.59
N ALA A 23 3.35 11.09 9.57
CA ALA A 23 3.67 12.10 10.57
C ALA A 23 2.76 13.33 10.49
N VAL A 24 2.32 13.70 9.28
CA VAL A 24 1.46 14.87 9.05
C VAL A 24 0.10 14.78 9.75
N PRO A 25 -0.74 13.74 9.55
CA PRO A 25 -2.03 13.61 10.24
C PRO A 25 -1.87 13.31 11.74
N ALA A 26 -0.68 12.96 12.22
CA ALA A 26 -0.43 12.81 13.66
C ALA A 26 -0.37 14.15 14.40
N GLU A 27 0.00 15.23 13.69
CA GLU A 27 0.22 16.57 14.25
C GLU A 27 -0.77 17.62 13.71
N THR A 28 -1.70 17.22 12.84
CA THR A 28 -2.64 18.14 12.18
C THR A 28 -4.02 17.50 12.00
N ASP A 29 -5.03 18.31 11.68
CA ASP A 29 -6.37 17.83 11.31
C ASP A 29 -6.48 17.36 9.84
N LEU A 30 -5.34 17.18 9.16
CA LEU A 30 -5.34 16.67 7.80
C LEU A 30 -5.59 15.16 7.77
N ILE A 31 -6.23 14.70 6.71
CA ILE A 31 -6.38 13.26 6.42
C ILE A 31 -5.58 12.88 5.19
N SER A 32 -5.13 11.63 5.13
CA SER A 32 -4.39 11.09 3.99
C SER A 32 -4.74 9.62 3.74
N VAL A 33 -4.52 9.16 2.50
CA VAL A 33 -4.92 7.83 2.03
C VAL A 33 -3.69 6.95 1.85
N TYR A 34 -3.73 5.73 2.40
CA TYR A 34 -2.61 4.77 2.37
C TYR A 34 -3.06 3.37 1.95
N PRO A 35 -2.14 2.54 1.45
CA PRO A 35 -2.36 1.10 1.35
C PRO A 35 -2.67 0.50 2.73
N ARG A 36 -3.70 -0.35 2.82
CA ARG A 36 -4.17 -0.98 4.07
C ARG A 36 -3.05 -1.64 4.88
N ARG A 37 -2.17 -2.39 4.20
CA ARG A 37 -1.02 -3.08 4.82
C ARG A 37 0.00 -2.11 5.42
N PHE A 38 0.14 -0.92 4.85
CA PHE A 38 1.06 0.10 5.35
C PHE A 38 0.55 0.68 6.67
N VAL A 39 -0.75 0.99 6.74
CA VAL A 39 -1.41 1.44 7.97
C VAL A 39 -1.31 0.38 9.06
N ALA A 40 -1.66 -0.87 8.75
CA ALA A 40 -1.60 -1.98 9.71
C ALA A 40 -0.19 -2.18 10.31
N MET A 41 0.86 -1.87 9.56
CA MET A 41 2.25 -2.05 10.00
C MET A 41 2.79 -0.86 10.79
N HIS A 42 2.32 0.37 10.52
CA HIS A 42 3.00 1.59 10.98
C HIS A 42 2.12 2.58 11.73
N ALA A 43 0.80 2.59 11.56
CA ALA A 43 -0.05 3.66 12.06
C ALA A 43 0.00 3.84 13.58
N SER A 44 0.03 2.73 14.33
CA SER A 44 0.13 2.75 15.79
C SER A 44 1.37 3.48 16.31
N ARG A 45 2.51 3.37 15.60
CA ARG A 45 3.77 4.06 15.96
C ARG A 45 3.66 5.57 15.86
N PHE A 46 2.79 6.07 14.97
CA PHE A 46 2.56 7.50 14.77
C PHE A 46 1.34 8.01 15.55
N GLY A 47 0.66 7.16 16.32
CA GLY A 47 -0.55 7.56 17.04
C GLY A 47 -1.75 7.85 16.14
N VAL A 48 -1.75 7.32 14.91
CA VAL A 48 -2.84 7.53 13.95
C VAL A 48 -3.64 6.24 13.74
N VAL A 49 -4.90 6.39 13.36
CA VAL A 49 -5.81 5.26 13.09
C VAL A 49 -6.16 5.20 11.61
N GLY A 50 -6.32 3.98 11.10
CA GLY A 50 -6.91 3.75 9.78
C GLY A 50 -8.42 3.68 9.87
N VAL A 51 -9.10 4.30 8.91
CA VAL A 51 -10.53 4.11 8.67
C VAL A 51 -10.76 3.75 7.22
N ASP A 52 -11.82 3.02 6.92
CA ASP A 52 -12.19 2.74 5.55
C ASP A 52 -12.58 4.03 4.81
N ALA A 53 -12.15 4.12 3.56
CA ALA A 53 -12.54 5.25 2.72
C ALA A 53 -14.05 5.21 2.45
N PRO A 54 -14.74 6.36 2.41
CA PRO A 54 -16.19 6.42 2.16
C PRO A 54 -16.57 6.07 0.71
N PHE A 55 -15.63 5.58 -0.09
CA PHE A 55 -15.81 5.13 -1.46
C PHE A 55 -14.78 4.05 -1.78
N LEU A 56 -15.09 3.22 -2.77
CA LEU A 56 -14.16 2.18 -3.22
C LEU A 56 -12.94 2.80 -3.89
N LEU A 57 -11.79 2.61 -3.23
CA LEU A 57 -10.47 2.83 -3.80
C LEU A 57 -10.13 1.65 -4.73
N GLY A 58 -9.43 1.95 -5.83
CA GLY A 58 -9.01 0.90 -6.77
C GLY A 58 -8.07 -0.12 -6.11
N HIS A 59 -8.06 -1.34 -6.63
CA HIS A 59 -7.13 -2.37 -6.19
C HIS A 59 -5.73 -2.11 -6.76
N PHE A 60 -4.71 -2.26 -5.92
CA PHE A 60 -3.32 -2.20 -6.36
C PHE A 60 -2.82 -3.61 -6.71
N LYS A 61 -2.26 -3.77 -7.91
CA LYS A 61 -1.59 -5.01 -8.32
C LYS A 61 -0.11 -4.91 -7.99
N MET A 62 0.39 -5.80 -7.13
CA MET A 62 1.82 -5.95 -6.87
C MET A 62 2.38 -7.03 -7.78
N ASN A 63 3.27 -6.66 -8.70
CA ASN A 63 3.85 -7.58 -9.69
C ASN A 63 5.35 -7.77 -9.41
N SER A 64 5.85 -8.99 -9.66
CA SER A 64 7.28 -9.26 -9.74
C SER A 64 7.68 -9.29 -11.21
N ILE A 65 8.67 -8.49 -11.60
CA ILE A 65 9.18 -8.40 -12.97
C ILE A 65 10.60 -8.93 -12.97
N VAL A 66 10.84 -10.01 -13.71
CA VAL A 66 12.14 -10.71 -13.72
C VAL A 66 12.51 -11.10 -15.15
N PRO A 67 13.74 -10.83 -15.62
CA PRO A 67 14.19 -11.27 -16.94
C PRO A 67 14.18 -12.79 -17.09
N LYS A 68 13.80 -13.29 -18.27
CA LYS A 68 13.75 -14.74 -18.55
C LYS A 68 15.09 -15.44 -18.28
N VAL A 69 16.21 -14.81 -18.68
CA VAL A 69 17.56 -15.35 -18.45
C VAL A 69 17.90 -15.48 -16.97
N ALA A 70 17.41 -14.56 -16.13
CA ALA A 70 17.65 -14.60 -14.70
C ALA A 70 16.92 -15.78 -14.04
N MET A 71 15.81 -16.25 -14.63
CA MET A 71 15.10 -17.45 -14.16
C MET A 71 15.83 -18.76 -14.46
N MET A 72 16.93 -18.74 -15.23
CA MET A 72 17.80 -19.91 -15.41
C MET A 72 18.67 -20.18 -14.18
N ASP A 73 18.88 -19.16 -13.33
CA ASP A 73 19.53 -19.34 -12.03
C ASP A 73 18.57 -20.00 -11.04
N ALA A 74 19.02 -21.10 -10.41
CA ALA A 74 18.19 -21.88 -9.50
C ALA A 74 17.80 -21.10 -8.25
N GLY A 75 18.70 -20.25 -7.74
CA GLY A 75 18.48 -19.43 -6.55
C GLY A 75 17.42 -18.35 -6.80
N LEU A 76 17.55 -17.61 -7.89
CA LEU A 76 16.58 -16.59 -8.27
C LEU A 76 15.22 -17.20 -8.59
N ALA A 77 15.19 -18.32 -9.32
CA ALA A 77 13.96 -19.04 -9.60
C ALA A 77 13.27 -19.51 -8.31
N TRP A 78 14.04 -19.96 -7.31
CA TRP A 78 13.50 -20.29 -5.98
C TRP A 78 12.93 -19.06 -5.27
N LEU A 79 13.66 -17.94 -5.25
CA LEU A 79 13.23 -16.72 -4.56
C LEU A 79 11.93 -16.16 -5.16
N VAL A 80 11.82 -16.13 -6.49
CA VAL A 80 10.61 -15.66 -7.18
C VAL A 80 9.40 -16.56 -6.85
N ARG A 81 9.60 -17.89 -6.81
CA ARG A 81 8.54 -18.82 -6.36
C ARG A 81 8.15 -18.57 -4.91
N LEU A 82 9.12 -18.32 -4.03
CA LEU A 82 8.85 -17.99 -2.63
C LEU A 82 8.04 -16.71 -2.51
N LEU A 83 8.46 -15.62 -3.16
CA LEU A 83 7.75 -14.35 -3.18
C LEU A 83 6.32 -14.49 -3.73
N LYS A 84 6.13 -15.30 -4.78
CA LYS A 84 4.79 -15.57 -5.33
C LYS A 84 3.88 -16.25 -4.31
N ARG A 85 4.35 -17.30 -3.63
CA ARG A 85 3.57 -18.01 -2.60
C ARG A 85 3.24 -17.10 -1.41
N THR A 86 4.22 -16.34 -0.93
CA THR A 86 4.05 -15.41 0.19
C THR A 86 3.08 -14.29 -0.18
N GLY A 87 3.20 -13.74 -1.40
CA GLY A 87 2.29 -12.72 -1.91
C GLY A 87 0.85 -13.20 -2.05
N GLN A 88 0.64 -14.43 -2.53
CA GLN A 88 -0.68 -15.05 -2.65
C GLN A 88 -1.32 -15.34 -1.29
N SER A 89 -0.54 -15.84 -0.33
CA SER A 89 -1.02 -16.09 1.04
C SER A 89 -1.42 -14.78 1.73
N ALA A 90 -0.65 -13.71 1.52
CA ALA A 90 -0.97 -12.39 2.05
C ALA A 90 -2.22 -11.74 1.42
N LEU A 91 -2.63 -12.17 0.22
CA LEU A 91 -3.88 -11.75 -0.42
C LEU A 91 -5.09 -12.58 0.05
N ALA A 92 -4.86 -13.81 0.54
CA ALA A 92 -5.90 -14.72 1.01
C ALA A 92 -6.25 -14.57 2.49
N ALA A 93 -5.40 -13.91 3.30
CA ALA A 93 -5.70 -13.63 4.69
C ALA A 93 -6.89 -12.65 4.81
N PRO A 94 -7.87 -12.91 5.70
CA PRO A 94 -9.02 -12.03 5.86
C PRO A 94 -8.55 -10.64 6.24
N SER A 95 -9.20 -9.66 5.64
CA SER A 95 -8.95 -8.26 5.94
C SER A 95 -9.52 -7.92 7.32
N GLY A 96 -8.83 -8.33 8.39
CA GLY A 96 -9.13 -7.92 9.76
C GLY A 96 -9.02 -6.42 9.94
#